data_AF-A0A923DIR7-F1
#
_entry.id   AF-A0A923DIR7-F1
#
_cell.length_a   1.000
_cell.length_b   1.000
_cell.length_c   1.000
_cell.angle_alpha   90.00
_cell.angle_beta   90.00
_cell.angle_gamma   90.00
#
_symmetry.space_group_name_H-M   'P 1'
#
loop_
_entity.id
_entity.type
_entity.pdbx_description
1 polymer ?
#
loop_
_entity_poly.entity_id
_entity_poly.type
_entity_poly.pdbx_seq_one_letter_code
_entity_poly.pdbx_strand_id
1 'polypeptide(L)'
;VAVHDRMELTESRWMTPASALAEHRAGRIVLMPPTLKTIEELLAFSCTEHLLAAARSQWIYTIYAEAFRTADSFGIRLPHDPEYTLNAWKQQPRPGETTRIVMQDGIWKTLSI
;
A
#
# COMPACT_ATOMS: atom_id res chain seq x y z
N VAL A 1 4.04 31.40 -4.42
CA VAL A 1 3.18 30.39 -3.78
C VAL A 1 2.90 29.31 -4.81
N ALA A 2 3.10 28.04 -4.49
CA ALA A 2 2.75 26.95 -5.40
C ALA A 2 1.21 26.86 -5.52
N VAL A 3 0.69 26.74 -6.73
CA VAL A 3 -0.74 26.68 -7.03
C VAL A 3 -1.04 25.41 -7.81
N HIS A 4 -2.13 24.74 -7.46
CA HIS A 4 -2.64 23.54 -8.10
C HIS A 4 -3.13 23.79 -9.54
N ASP A 5 -2.93 22.82 -10.43
CA ASP A 5 -3.48 22.87 -11.80
C ASP A 5 -5.00 22.69 -11.84
N ARG A 6 -5.60 22.18 -10.75
CA ARG A 6 -7.03 21.92 -10.58
C ARG A 6 -7.61 20.90 -11.57
N MET A 7 -6.76 20.16 -12.28
CA MET A 7 -7.16 19.07 -13.17
C MET A 7 -6.65 17.72 -12.65
N GLU A 8 -5.34 17.58 -12.48
CA GLU A 8 -4.70 16.35 -12.00
C GLU A 8 -4.45 16.41 -10.50
N LEU A 9 -3.90 17.53 -10.02
CA LEU A 9 -3.68 17.79 -8.61
C LEU A 9 -4.63 18.90 -8.16
N THR A 10 -5.65 18.54 -7.39
CA THR A 10 -6.66 19.48 -6.90
C THR A 10 -6.38 19.96 -5.47
N GLU A 11 -5.70 19.15 -4.66
CA GLU A 11 -5.35 19.44 -3.27
C GLU A 11 -3.98 18.86 -2.89
N SER A 12 -3.33 19.43 -1.88
CA SER A 12 -2.14 18.86 -1.26
C SER A 12 -2.14 19.13 0.25
N ARG A 13 -1.63 18.18 1.02
CA ARG A 13 -1.52 18.29 2.49
C ARG A 13 -0.25 17.60 2.96
N TRP A 14 0.41 18.20 3.96
CA TRP A 14 1.49 17.54 4.68
C TRP A 14 0.91 16.76 5.86
N MET A 15 1.29 15.48 5.98
CA MET A 15 0.74 14.57 6.97
C MET A 15 1.84 13.63 7.48
N THR A 16 1.76 13.24 8.76
CA THR A 16 2.56 12.11 9.25
C THR A 16 1.98 10.80 8.71
N PRO A 17 2.78 9.72 8.54
CA PRO A 17 2.26 8.42 8.12
C PRO A 17 1.10 7.92 8.99
N ALA A 18 1.22 8.08 10.31
CA ALA A 18 0.16 7.71 11.26
C ALA A 18 -1.15 8.47 11.01
N SER A 19 -1.07 9.79 10.78
CA SER A 19 -2.26 10.60 10.48
C SER A 19 -2.89 10.23 9.14
N ALA A 20 -2.09 9.97 8.10
CA ALA A 20 -2.60 9.55 6.79
C ALA A 20 -3.36 8.22 6.87
N LEU A 21 -2.85 7.24 7.62
CA LEU A 21 -3.55 5.98 7.85
C LEU A 21 -4.83 6.16 8.67
N ALA A 22 -4.85 7.05 9.67
CA ALA A 22 -6.04 7.34 10.45
C ALA A 22 -7.14 8.02 9.61
N GLU A 23 -6.79 9.03 8.81
CA GLU A 23 -7.70 9.68 7.87
C GLU A 23 -8.22 8.69 6.81
N HIS A 24 -7.36 7.80 6.33
CA HIS A 24 -7.75 6.75 5.38
C HIS A 24 -8.75 5.77 5.98
N ARG A 25 -8.48 5.25 7.19
CA ARG A 25 -9.40 4.35 7.91
C ARG A 25 -10.74 5.01 8.18
N ALA A 26 -10.76 6.32 8.40
CA ALA A 26 -11.97 7.09 8.61
C ALA A 26 -12.68 7.51 7.31
N GLY A 27 -12.19 7.11 6.14
CA GLY A 27 -12.77 7.44 4.83
C GLY A 27 -12.64 8.90 4.42
N ARG A 28 -11.79 9.69 5.11
CA ARG A 28 -11.58 11.11 4.80
C ARG A 28 -10.59 11.31 3.65
N ILE A 29 -9.70 10.35 3.41
CA ILE A 29 -8.84 10.27 2.24
C ILE A 29 -8.79 8.84 1.70
N VAL A 30 -8.49 8.68 0.41
CA VAL A 30 -8.27 7.36 -0.20
C VAL A 30 -6.78 7.18 -0.48
N LEU A 31 -6.17 6.20 0.19
CA LEU A 31 -4.83 5.71 -0.16
C LEU A 31 -5.01 4.51 -1.08
N MET A 32 -4.63 4.66 -2.35
CA MET A 32 -4.64 3.55 -3.30
C MET A 32 -3.62 2.48 -2.87
N PRO A 33 -3.78 1.21 -3.28
CA PRO A 33 -3.01 0.09 -2.72
C PRO A 33 -1.49 0.29 -2.68
N PRO A 34 -0.82 0.80 -3.74
CA PRO A 34 0.62 1.08 -3.67
C PRO A 34 0.96 2.15 -2.62
N THR A 35 0.21 3.25 -2.59
CA THR A 35 0.41 4.34 -1.63
C THR A 35 0.15 3.87 -0.20
N LEU A 36 -0.90 3.07 0.04
CA LEU A 36 -1.19 2.49 1.35
C LEU A 36 0.01 1.69 1.89
N LYS A 37 0.60 0.82 1.06
CA LYS A 37 1.79 0.06 1.45
C LYS A 37 2.98 0.96 1.75
N THR A 38 3.25 1.96 0.90
CA THR A 38 4.32 2.92 1.17
C THR A 38 4.13 3.63 2.51
N ILE A 39 2.91 4.10 2.83
CA ILE A 39 2.64 4.78 4.11
C ILE A 39 2.79 3.82 5.31
N GLU A 40 2.35 2.55 5.17
CA GLU A 40 2.56 1.52 6.21
C GLU A 40 4.06 1.22 6.43
N GLU A 41 4.87 1.15 5.38
CA GLU A 41 6.32 0.96 5.48
C GLU A 41 7.00 2.16 6.14
N LEU A 42 6.60 3.38 5.78
CA LEU A 42 7.12 4.61 6.39
C LEU A 42 6.78 4.70 7.89
N LEU A 43 5.66 4.11 8.34
CA LEU A 43 5.27 4.09 9.76
C LEU A 43 6.28 3.34 10.65
N ALA A 44 7.09 2.44 10.08
CA ALA A 44 8.11 1.70 10.83
C ALA A 44 9.28 2.59 11.32
N PHE A 45 9.38 3.83 10.84
CA PHE A 45 10.48 4.73 11.16
C PHE A 45 10.02 5.91 12.01
N SER A 46 10.77 6.22 13.06
CA SER A 46 10.51 7.36 13.94
C SER A 46 11.05 8.69 13.43
N CYS A 47 12.04 8.66 12.52
CA CYS A 47 12.64 9.85 11.93
C CYS A 47 13.21 9.58 10.53
N THR A 48 13.45 10.67 9.79
CA THR A 48 13.93 10.64 8.41
C THR A 48 15.35 10.08 8.29
N GLU A 49 16.22 10.31 9.27
CA GLU A 49 17.59 9.80 9.26
C GLU A 49 17.62 8.27 9.25
N HIS A 50 16.81 7.63 10.11
CA HIS A 50 16.69 6.16 10.14
C HIS A 50 16.06 5.62 8.87
N LEU A 51 15.02 6.28 8.36
CA LEU A 51 14.38 5.92 7.08
C LEU A 51 15.40 5.93 5.94
N LEU A 52 16.16 7.02 5.79
CA LEU A 52 17.15 7.16 4.72
C LEU A 52 18.32 6.18 4.86
N ALA A 53 18.74 5.88 6.10
CA ALA A 53 19.76 4.86 6.34
C ALA A 53 19.28 3.46 5.92
N ALA A 54 18.04 3.09 6.27
CA ALA A 54 17.44 1.81 5.86
C ALA A 54 17.24 1.72 4.35
N ALA A 55 16.75 2.80 3.72
CA ALA A 55 16.52 2.86 2.28
C ALA A 55 17.81 2.65 1.46
N ARG A 56 18.98 3.06 1.98
CA ARG A 56 20.28 2.87 1.30
C ARG A 56 20.74 1.42 1.24
N SER A 57 20.31 0.57 2.18
CA SER A 57 20.68 -0.85 2.23
C SER A 57 19.56 -1.76 1.73
N GLN A 58 18.37 -1.23 1.46
CA GLN A 58 17.22 -2.01 1.03
C GLN A 58 17.33 -2.42 -0.44
N TRP A 59 17.14 -3.71 -0.69
CA TRP A 59 16.98 -4.23 -2.04
C TRP A 59 15.53 -4.06 -2.50
N ILE A 60 15.32 -3.23 -3.53
CA ILE A 60 14.00 -3.02 -4.15
C ILE A 60 13.88 -3.95 -5.36
N TYR A 61 12.81 -4.73 -5.39
CA TYR A 61 12.51 -5.64 -6.50
C TYR A 61 11.10 -5.39 -7.03
N THR A 62 10.88 -5.77 -8.28
CA THR A 62 9.57 -5.64 -8.93
C THR A 62 8.54 -6.55 -8.27
N ILE A 63 7.40 -5.97 -7.89
CA ILE A 63 6.24 -6.71 -7.40
C ILE A 63 5.18 -6.65 -8.49
N TYR A 64 4.86 -7.79 -9.10
CA TYR A 64 3.75 -7.90 -10.05
C TYR A 64 2.46 -8.20 -9.28
N ALA A 65 1.62 -7.20 -9.06
CA ALA A 65 0.33 -7.40 -8.39
C ALA A 65 -0.69 -8.04 -9.36
N GLU A 66 -1.43 -9.03 -8.88
CA GLU A 66 -2.51 -9.67 -9.63
C GLU A 66 -3.85 -9.09 -9.18
N ALA A 67 -4.58 -8.43 -10.08
CA ALA A 67 -5.94 -7.99 -9.79
C ALA A 67 -6.89 -9.20 -9.71
N PHE A 68 -7.81 -9.18 -8.75
CA PHE A 68 -8.84 -10.20 -8.62
C PHE A 68 -10.21 -9.58 -8.31
N ARG A 69 -11.26 -10.33 -8.64
CA ARG A 69 -12.65 -10.00 -8.33
C ARG A 69 -13.42 -11.28 -8.02
N THR A 70 -14.24 -11.23 -6.99
CA THR A 70 -15.20 -12.26 -6.56
C THR A 70 -16.61 -11.67 -6.54
N ALA A 71 -17.62 -12.44 -6.12
CA ALA A 71 -18.97 -11.93 -5.93
C ALA A 71 -19.04 -10.81 -4.87
N ASP A 72 -18.26 -10.96 -3.79
CA ASP A 72 -18.37 -10.11 -2.60
C ASP A 72 -17.17 -9.16 -2.39
N SER A 73 -16.11 -9.28 -3.18
CA SER A 73 -14.89 -8.49 -3.00
C SER A 73 -14.07 -8.31 -4.28
N PHE A 74 -13.19 -7.31 -4.30
CA PHE A 74 -12.16 -7.15 -5.31
C PHE A 74 -10.90 -6.55 -4.70
N GLY A 75 -9.78 -6.69 -5.40
CA GLY A 75 -8.54 -6.08 -4.97
C GLY A 75 -7.33 -6.62 -5.73
N ILE A 76 -6.20 -6.67 -5.04
CA ILE A 76 -4.95 -7.20 -5.58
C ILE A 76 -4.36 -8.27 -4.66
N ARG A 77 -3.84 -9.33 -5.27
CA ARG A 77 -2.99 -10.33 -4.64
C ARG A 77 -1.53 -9.99 -4.93
N LEU A 78 -0.70 -10.14 -3.92
CA LEU A 78 0.75 -10.01 -4.03
C LEU A 78 1.38 -11.40 -4.26
N PRO A 79 2.60 -11.47 -4.80
CA PRO A 79 3.27 -12.73 -5.14
C PRO A 79 3.29 -13.82 -4.07
N HIS A 80 3.25 -13.46 -2.79
CA HIS A 80 3.26 -14.39 -1.65
C HIS A 80 1.87 -14.93 -1.28
N ASP A 81 0.80 -14.48 -1.95
CA ASP A 81 -0.55 -14.97 -1.72
C ASP A 81 -0.71 -16.41 -2.24
N PRO A 82 -1.25 -17.35 -1.43
CA PRO A 82 -1.50 -18.73 -1.87
C PRO A 82 -2.42 -18.81 -3.09
N GLU A 83 -3.38 -17.89 -3.22
CA GLU A 83 -4.32 -17.80 -4.35
C GLU A 83 -3.74 -17.02 -5.55
N TYR A 84 -2.49 -16.55 -5.49
CA TYR A 84 -1.83 -15.91 -6.63
C TYR A 84 -1.64 -16.92 -7.78
N THR A 85 -2.03 -16.54 -9.00
CA THR A 85 -2.13 -17.45 -10.16
C THR A 85 -1.07 -17.21 -11.24
N LEU A 86 -0.41 -16.04 -11.24
CA LEU A 86 0.59 -15.72 -12.25
C LEU A 86 1.92 -16.44 -11.95
N ASN A 87 2.03 -17.70 -12.37
CA ASN A 87 3.13 -18.61 -12.02
C ASN A 87 4.55 -18.03 -12.19
N ALA A 88 4.78 -17.22 -13.22
CA ALA A 88 6.09 -16.60 -13.46
C ALA A 88 6.55 -15.66 -12.32
N TRP A 89 5.61 -15.15 -11.53
CA TRP A 89 5.86 -14.19 -10.45
C TRP A 89 5.48 -14.71 -9.08
N LYS A 90 4.90 -15.92 -8.98
CA LYS A 90 4.48 -16.51 -7.70
C LYS A 90 5.69 -16.78 -6.81
N GLN A 91 5.57 -16.39 -5.54
CA GLN A 91 6.60 -16.60 -4.53
C GLN A 91 6.05 -17.48 -3.40
N GLN A 92 6.97 -18.05 -2.61
CA GLN A 92 6.58 -18.83 -1.43
C GLN A 92 5.88 -17.94 -0.39
N PRO A 93 4.81 -18.39 0.27
CA PRO A 93 4.16 -17.62 1.33
C PRO A 93 5.14 -17.22 2.44
N ARG A 94 4.98 -16.00 2.96
CA ARG A 94 5.74 -15.47 4.09
C ARG A 94 4.77 -15.04 5.19
N PRO A 95 4.65 -15.82 6.29
CA PRO A 95 3.70 -15.53 7.35
C PRO A 95 3.89 -14.14 7.93
N GLY A 96 2.78 -13.43 8.17
CA GLY A 96 2.78 -12.07 8.72
C GLY A 96 3.04 -10.95 7.70
N GLU A 97 3.54 -11.27 6.50
CA GLU A 97 3.62 -10.28 5.41
C GLU A 97 2.25 -10.07 4.76
N THR A 98 2.00 -8.85 4.27
CA THR A 98 0.80 -8.58 3.49
C THR A 98 0.81 -9.43 2.22
N THR A 99 -0.25 -10.20 2.02
CA THR A 99 -0.42 -11.05 0.83
C THR A 99 -1.49 -10.52 -0.10
N ARG A 100 -2.47 -9.76 0.40
CA ARG A 100 -3.49 -9.12 -0.44
C ARG A 100 -3.93 -7.77 0.09
N ILE A 101 -4.46 -6.95 -0.81
CA ILE A 101 -5.08 -5.66 -0.50
C ILE A 101 -6.48 -5.66 -1.09
N VAL A 102 -7.48 -5.49 -0.25
CA VAL A 102 -8.89 -5.66 -0.61
C VAL A 102 -9.68 -4.37 -0.42
N MET A 103 -10.63 -4.11 -1.30
CA MET A 103 -11.60 -3.03 -1.11
C MET A 103 -12.73 -3.55 -0.23
N GLN A 104 -12.91 -2.95 0.95
CA GLN A 104 -13.98 -3.27 1.87
C GLN A 104 -14.60 -1.98 2.42
N ASP A 105 -15.92 -1.83 2.29
CA ASP A 105 -16.67 -0.65 2.77
C ASP A 105 -16.12 0.68 2.23
N GLY A 106 -15.63 0.68 0.98
CA GLY A 106 -15.02 1.86 0.34
C GLY A 106 -13.58 2.15 0.78
N ILE A 107 -12.98 1.31 1.61
CA ILE A 107 -11.62 1.46 2.15
C ILE A 107 -10.72 0.31 1.69
N TRP A 108 -9.51 0.63 1.25
CA TRP A 108 -8.48 -0.37 0.96
C TRP A 108 -7.88 -0.90 2.28
N LYS A 109 -7.84 -2.22 2.44
CA LYS A 109 -7.29 -2.88 3.63
C LYS A 109 -6.26 -3.92 3.25
N THR A 110 -5.15 -3.95 3.97
CA THR A 110 -4.11 -4.97 3.84
C THR A 110 -4.47 -6.20 4.67
N LEU A 111 -4.25 -7.38 4.11
CA LEU A 111 -4.45 -8.66 4.78
C LEU A 111 -3.15 -9.48 4.67
N SER A 112 -2.81 -10.15 5.77
CA SER A 112 -1.69 -11.09 5.87
C SER A 112 -2.23 -12.49 6.15
N ILE A 113 -1.41 -13.50 5.91
CA ILE A 113 -1.69 -14.92 6.22
C ILE A 113 -0.73 -15.38 7.32
#